data_AF-A0A498SQI0-F1
#
_entry.id   AF-A0A498SQI0-F1
#
_cell.length_a   1.000
_cell.length_b   1.000
_cell.length_c   1.000
_cell.angle_alpha   90.00
_cell.angle_beta   90.00
_cell.angle_gamma   90.00
#
_symmetry.space_group_name_H-M   'P 1'
#
loop_
_entity.id
_entity.type
_entity.pdbx_description
1 polymer ?
#
loop_
_entity_poly.entity_id
_entity_poly.type
_entity_poly.pdbx_seq_one_letter_code
_entity_poly.pdbx_strand_id
1 'polypeptide(L)'
;MVEKEREITFKSYCNENCNVGVSNIYDDSVDDILCDCNIITDDNDRYRLNSRFIEHRCPYLIPFMHFDEITQRYTIHTSVSIDIIKEIFYALKYEKTNIKDWLQLERILRVANDWKLESVKRCIVQKFIDGINEENCIAVWRMCTKYLPDQIKKAFEYVLYTVNTSVNNGYNLDYFRLDSDNLFEILNADLLKVNNEMEVWILLKRWILVDRKRRIPYYHELLKSIRHNLLNDQQV
;
A
#
# COMPACT_ATOMS: atom_id res chain seq x y z
N MET A 1 53.89 -0.64 18.24
CA MET A 1 52.62 -1.20 17.74
C MET A 1 51.50 -0.64 18.61
N VAL A 2 50.78 0.36 18.10
CA VAL A 2 49.59 0.93 18.75
C VAL A 2 48.60 1.17 17.61
N GLU A 3 47.49 0.45 17.66
CA GLU A 3 46.33 0.62 16.80
C GLU A 3 45.73 2.01 17.02
N LYS A 4 45.44 2.72 15.93
CA LYS A 4 44.65 3.96 15.97
C LYS A 4 43.37 3.71 15.21
N GLU A 5 42.33 3.38 15.97
CA GLU A 5 40.94 3.40 15.54
C GLU A 5 40.63 4.77 14.93
N ARG A 6 40.15 4.80 13.68
CA ARG A 6 39.54 5.98 13.09
C ARG A 6 38.03 5.83 13.22
N GLU A 7 37.46 6.51 14.21
CA GLU A 7 36.03 6.80 14.26
C GLU A 7 35.62 7.57 13.01
N ILE A 8 34.82 6.95 12.14
CA ILE A 8 34.12 7.64 11.06
C ILE A 8 32.82 8.16 11.66
N THR A 9 32.83 9.44 12.05
CA THR A 9 31.63 10.16 12.48
C THR A 9 30.74 10.38 11.25
N PHE A 10 29.66 9.61 11.14
CA PHE A 10 28.58 9.87 10.17
C PHE A 10 27.89 11.18 10.54
N LYS A 11 28.19 12.25 9.79
CA LYS A 11 27.36 13.45 9.82
C LYS A 11 26.02 13.14 9.14
N SER A 12 24.98 13.07 9.97
CA SER A 12 23.58 13.14 9.55
C SER A 12 23.36 14.42 8.75
N TYR A 13 23.12 14.30 7.45
CA TYR A 13 22.57 15.39 6.64
C TYR A 13 21.05 15.43 6.82
N CYS A 14 20.59 15.83 8.00
CA CYS A 14 19.25 16.37 8.17
C CYS A 14 19.28 17.81 7.63
N ASN A 15 18.80 18.02 6.40
CA ASN A 15 18.65 19.37 5.86
C ASN A 15 17.31 19.94 6.39
N GLU A 16 17.36 20.60 7.56
CA GLU A 16 16.20 21.13 8.29
C GLU A 16 15.63 22.47 7.73
N ASN A 17 16.09 22.96 6.58
CA ASN A 17 15.66 24.27 6.06
C ASN A 17 14.87 24.21 4.76
N CYS A 18 13.73 23.53 4.75
CA CYS A 18 12.74 23.70 3.68
C CYS A 18 11.33 23.64 4.27
N ASN A 19 10.88 24.73 4.89
CA ASN A 19 9.46 24.91 5.16
C ASN A 19 9.02 26.37 5.02
N VAL A 20 7.88 26.49 4.33
CA VAL A 20 6.94 27.63 4.23
C VAL A 20 7.28 28.74 3.23
N GLY A 21 6.52 28.77 2.14
CA GLY A 21 6.41 29.92 1.26
C GLY A 21 5.68 29.60 -0.05
N VAL A 22 4.35 29.68 -0.06
CA VAL A 22 3.57 29.83 -1.29
C VAL A 22 3.95 31.18 -1.90
N SER A 23 4.82 31.18 -2.91
CA SER A 23 5.03 32.31 -3.82
C SER A 23 5.91 31.89 -4.99
N ASN A 24 5.39 32.09 -6.20
CA ASN A 24 6.13 32.04 -7.44
C ASN A 24 7.44 32.84 -7.36
N ILE A 25 8.54 32.22 -7.74
CA ILE A 25 9.65 32.68 -8.60
C ILE A 25 10.66 31.52 -8.56
N TYR A 26 10.60 30.64 -9.56
CA TYR A 26 11.63 29.61 -9.76
C TYR A 26 12.86 30.31 -10.33
N ASP A 27 13.91 30.41 -9.54
CA ASP A 27 15.27 30.57 -10.05
C ASP A 27 15.76 29.15 -10.41
N ASP A 28 15.43 28.72 -11.62
CA ASP A 28 15.69 27.38 -12.19
C ASP A 28 17.19 27.05 -12.40
N SER A 29 18.12 27.91 -11.97
CA SER A 29 19.52 27.82 -12.40
C SER A 29 20.45 26.98 -11.51
N VAL A 30 20.12 26.79 -10.23
CA VAL A 30 21.02 26.12 -9.26
C VAL A 30 20.67 24.63 -9.07
N ASP A 31 19.39 24.29 -9.08
CA ASP A 31 18.94 22.89 -8.97
C ASP A 31 19.26 22.06 -10.23
N ASP A 32 19.39 22.72 -11.39
CA ASP A 32 19.60 22.04 -12.67
C ASP A 32 21.03 21.53 -12.86
N ILE A 33 22.00 22.09 -12.11
CA ILE A 33 23.42 21.71 -12.14
C ILE A 33 23.66 20.34 -11.48
N LEU A 34 22.81 19.96 -10.53
CA LEU A 34 22.93 18.68 -9.80
C LEU A 34 22.07 17.57 -10.40
N CYS A 35 21.33 17.83 -11.48
CA CYS A 35 20.45 16.85 -12.13
C CYS A 35 21.16 16.20 -13.32
N ASP A 36 22.00 15.21 -13.01
CA ASP A 36 22.83 14.44 -13.94
C ASP A 36 22.17 13.14 -14.43
N CYS A 37 20.93 12.83 -14.03
CA CYS A 37 20.18 11.66 -14.48
C CYS A 37 18.81 12.02 -15.05
N ASN A 38 18.46 11.41 -16.19
CA ASN A 38 17.18 11.55 -16.88
C ASN A 38 16.44 10.21 -16.92
N ILE A 39 15.24 10.14 -16.35
CA ILE A 39 14.32 9.03 -16.59
C ILE A 39 13.42 9.42 -17.77
N ILE A 40 13.40 8.58 -18.80
CA ILE A 40 12.67 8.78 -20.05
C ILE A 40 11.57 7.71 -20.13
N THR A 41 10.32 8.14 -20.24
CA THR A 41 9.17 7.24 -20.39
C THR A 41 9.00 6.80 -21.85
N ASP A 42 8.21 5.76 -22.08
CA ASP A 42 7.81 5.34 -23.44
C ASP A 42 7.09 6.46 -24.21
N ASP A 43 6.38 7.35 -23.50
CA ASP A 43 5.72 8.54 -24.04
C ASP A 43 6.70 9.70 -24.33
N ASN A 44 8.01 9.47 -24.13
CA ASN A 44 9.10 10.43 -24.27
C ASN A 44 9.04 11.60 -23.28
N ASP A 45 8.30 11.46 -22.18
CA ASP A 45 8.37 12.37 -21.05
C ASP A 45 9.68 12.19 -20.30
N ARG A 46 10.19 13.28 -19.71
CA ARG A 46 11.49 13.29 -19.02
C ARG A 46 11.35 13.75 -17.58
N TYR A 47 11.93 12.97 -16.68
CA TYR A 47 12.10 13.33 -15.28
C TYR A 47 13.59 13.48 -14.95
N ARG A 48 14.01 14.67 -14.53
CA ARG A 48 15.40 14.97 -14.21
C ARG A 48 15.63 14.89 -12.71
N LEU A 49 16.70 14.22 -12.29
CA LEU A 49 17.12 14.14 -10.90
C LEU A 49 18.61 13.86 -10.77
N ASN A 50 19.10 13.87 -9.53
CA ASN A 50 20.48 13.51 -9.19
C ASN A 50 20.66 11.98 -9.15
N SER A 51 21.70 11.47 -9.82
CA SER A 51 22.08 10.05 -9.88
C SER A 51 22.29 9.44 -8.49
N ARG A 52 22.93 10.16 -7.56
CA ARG A 52 23.15 9.69 -6.18
C ARG A 52 21.85 9.50 -5.41
N PHE A 53 20.80 10.24 -5.76
CA PHE A 53 19.48 10.01 -5.17
C PHE A 53 18.97 8.61 -5.55
N ILE A 54 19.18 8.18 -6.80
CA ILE A 54 18.82 6.83 -7.26
C ILE A 54 19.66 5.80 -6.52
N GLU A 55 20.98 5.99 -6.48
CA GLU A 55 21.92 5.07 -5.81
C GLU A 55 21.53 4.81 -4.34
N HIS A 56 21.09 5.85 -3.63
CA HIS A 56 20.76 5.75 -2.20
C HIS A 56 19.30 5.42 -1.89
N ARG A 57 18.35 5.91 -2.69
CA ARG A 57 16.90 5.83 -2.38
C ARG A 57 16.12 4.93 -3.33
N CYS A 58 16.64 4.63 -4.52
CA CYS A 58 16.02 3.73 -5.48
C CYS A 58 17.03 2.79 -6.16
N PRO A 59 17.73 1.91 -5.42
CA PRO A 59 18.79 1.07 -5.98
C PRO A 59 18.32 0.13 -7.09
N TYR A 60 17.02 -0.18 -7.14
CA TYR A 60 16.42 -0.99 -8.20
C TYR A 60 16.69 -0.44 -9.60
N LEU A 61 16.80 0.88 -9.74
CA LEU A 61 16.99 1.52 -11.04
C LEU A 61 18.45 1.53 -11.52
N ILE A 62 19.42 1.23 -10.64
CA ILE A 62 20.87 1.26 -10.96
C ILE A 62 21.22 0.40 -12.19
N PRO A 63 20.74 -0.86 -12.32
CA PRO A 63 21.09 -1.68 -13.49
C PRO A 63 20.57 -1.14 -14.83
N PHE A 64 19.62 -0.20 -14.78
CA PHE A 64 19.02 0.43 -15.97
C PHE A 64 19.65 1.79 -16.29
N MET A 65 20.63 2.24 -15.49
CA MET A 65 21.35 3.49 -15.73
C MET A 65 22.38 3.30 -16.83
N HIS A 66 22.20 4.05 -17.93
CA HIS A 66 23.17 4.15 -19.01
C HIS A 66 23.85 5.51 -18.96
N PHE A 67 25.19 5.53 -18.94
CA PHE A 67 25.95 6.78 -18.97
C PHE A 67 26.27 7.19 -20.41
N ASP A 68 25.86 8.40 -20.78
CA ASP A 68 26.19 9.03 -22.06
C ASP A 68 27.44 9.90 -21.91
N GLU A 69 28.52 9.51 -22.57
CA GLU A 69 29.81 10.21 -22.55
C GLU A 69 29.76 11.60 -23.21
N ILE A 70 28.86 11.83 -24.17
CA ILE A 70 28.75 13.11 -24.88
C ILE A 70 28.05 14.13 -23.99
N THR A 71 26.92 13.73 -23.40
CA THR A 71 26.13 14.62 -22.54
C THR A 71 26.60 14.62 -21.09
N GLN A 72 27.49 13.69 -20.71
CA GLN A 72 27.97 13.46 -19.34
C GLN A 72 26.81 13.24 -18.35
N ARG A 73 25.79 12.49 -18.79
CA ARG A 73 24.53 12.27 -18.04
C ARG A 73 24.11 10.81 -18.08
N TYR A 74 23.40 10.40 -17.04
CA TYR A 74 22.72 9.11 -16.98
C TYR A 74 21.33 9.17 -17.63
N THR A 75 20.96 8.09 -18.31
CA THR A 75 19.62 7.89 -18.87
C THR A 75 19.04 6.56 -18.42
N ILE A 76 17.75 6.55 -18.07
CA ILE A 76 16.99 5.36 -17.70
C ILE A 76 15.72 5.34 -18.55
N HIS A 77 15.45 4.24 -19.24
CA HIS A 77 14.21 4.06 -19.99
C HIS A 77 13.21 3.22 -19.19
N THR A 78 11.94 3.62 -19.17
CA THR A 78 10.91 2.91 -18.42
C THR A 78 9.52 3.05 -19.04
N SER A 79 8.71 2.00 -18.92
CA SER A 79 7.30 2.01 -19.30
C SER A 79 6.38 2.60 -18.23
N VAL A 80 6.93 3.05 -17.09
CA VAL A 80 6.16 3.66 -16.01
C VAL A 80 5.83 5.11 -16.38
N SER A 81 4.55 5.49 -16.27
CA SER A 81 4.09 6.85 -16.56
C SER A 81 4.77 7.89 -15.68
N ILE A 82 5.03 9.07 -16.23
CA ILE A 82 5.75 10.17 -15.57
C ILE A 82 5.12 10.59 -14.22
N ASP A 83 3.78 10.55 -14.12
CA ASP A 83 3.06 10.93 -12.90
C ASP A 83 3.33 9.98 -11.74
N ILE A 84 3.43 8.68 -12.01
CA ILE A 84 3.79 7.68 -10.99
C ILE A 84 5.24 7.87 -10.55
N ILE A 85 6.14 8.15 -11.49
CA ILE A 85 7.55 8.42 -11.19
C ILE A 85 7.65 9.62 -10.25
N LYS A 86 7.05 10.76 -10.63
CA LYS A 86 7.05 11.99 -9.81
C LYS A 86 6.60 11.71 -8.37
N GLU A 87 5.52 10.95 -8.21
CA GLU A 87 4.95 10.64 -6.89
C GLU A 87 5.82 9.67 -6.08
N ILE A 88 6.44 8.67 -6.72
CA ILE A 88 7.41 7.79 -6.04
C ILE A 88 8.60 8.60 -5.51
N PHE A 89 9.17 9.46 -6.35
CA PHE A 89 10.33 10.27 -5.96
C PHE A 89 9.94 11.35 -4.92
N TYR A 90 8.74 11.91 -5.01
CA TYR A 90 8.18 12.77 -3.97
C TYR A 90 8.06 12.03 -2.63
N ALA A 91 7.49 10.81 -2.63
CA ALA A 91 7.37 9.98 -1.44
C ALA A 91 8.74 9.56 -0.87
N LEU A 92 9.73 9.26 -1.71
CA LEU A 92 11.09 8.95 -1.26
C LEU A 92 11.80 10.16 -0.62
N LYS A 93 11.49 11.38 -1.07
CA LYS A 93 12.12 12.62 -0.58
C LYS A 93 11.46 13.14 0.69
N TYR A 94 10.13 13.10 0.77
CA TYR A 94 9.37 13.75 1.84
C TYR A 94 8.62 12.79 2.76
N GLU A 95 8.66 11.48 2.49
CA GLU A 95 7.95 10.45 3.24
C GLU A 95 6.42 10.68 3.30
N LYS A 96 5.88 11.38 2.30
CA LYS A 96 4.48 11.77 2.18
C LYS A 96 4.00 11.61 0.75
N THR A 97 2.69 11.45 0.59
CA THR A 97 2.00 11.59 -0.69
C THR A 97 0.77 12.47 -0.52
N ASN A 98 0.44 13.22 -1.56
CA ASN A 98 -0.73 14.10 -1.62
C ASN A 98 -1.89 13.51 -2.42
N ILE A 99 -1.72 12.29 -2.94
CA ILE A 99 -2.71 11.62 -3.77
C ILE A 99 -3.87 11.17 -2.92
N LYS A 100 -5.07 11.46 -3.41
CA LYS A 100 -6.33 11.01 -2.81
C LYS A 100 -7.00 9.93 -3.65
N ASP A 101 -6.67 9.83 -4.94
CA ASP A 101 -7.27 8.86 -5.84
C ASP A 101 -6.80 7.44 -5.52
N TRP A 102 -7.76 6.55 -5.27
CA TRP A 102 -7.49 5.18 -4.87
C TRP A 102 -6.76 4.39 -5.96
N LEU A 103 -7.20 4.54 -7.22
CA LEU A 103 -6.62 3.81 -8.34
C LEU A 103 -5.17 4.23 -8.60
N GLN A 104 -4.88 5.53 -8.48
CA GLN A 104 -3.53 6.05 -8.58
C GLN A 104 -2.63 5.52 -7.45
N LEU A 105 -3.12 5.50 -6.20
CA LEU A 105 -2.39 4.91 -5.07
C LEU A 105 -2.08 3.43 -5.31
N GLU A 106 -3.02 2.65 -5.85
CA GLU A 106 -2.82 1.23 -6.14
C GLU A 106 -1.76 1.02 -7.23
N ARG A 107 -1.80 1.83 -8.30
CA ARG A 107 -0.79 1.81 -9.38
C ARG A 107 0.61 2.13 -8.85
N ILE A 108 0.72 3.11 -7.95
CA ILE A 108 1.99 3.47 -7.31
C ILE A 108 2.47 2.36 -6.40
N LEU A 109 1.57 1.76 -5.59
CA LEU A 109 1.91 0.64 -4.71
C LEU A 109 2.48 -0.55 -5.51
N ARG A 110 1.91 -0.84 -6.68
CA ARG A 110 2.42 -1.88 -7.59
C ARG A 110 3.84 -1.59 -8.03
N VAL A 111 4.10 -0.39 -8.56
CA VAL A 111 5.45 -0.01 -9.02
C VAL A 111 6.44 0.02 -7.84
N ALA A 112 6.03 0.52 -6.68
CA ALA A 112 6.86 0.51 -5.47
C ALA A 112 7.19 -0.92 -5.01
N ASN A 113 6.27 -1.87 -5.18
CA ASN A 113 6.53 -3.29 -4.92
C ASN A 113 7.53 -3.88 -5.92
N ASP A 114 7.36 -3.59 -7.21
CA ASP A 114 8.25 -4.07 -8.26
C ASP A 114 9.67 -3.51 -8.07
N TRP A 115 9.77 -2.23 -7.69
CA TRP A 115 11.03 -1.53 -7.42
C TRP A 115 11.58 -1.77 -6.01
N LYS A 116 10.93 -2.62 -5.21
CA LYS A 116 11.33 -3.00 -3.84
C LYS A 116 11.52 -1.80 -2.89
N LEU A 117 10.65 -0.80 -3.00
CA LEU A 117 10.69 0.45 -2.22
C LEU A 117 9.83 0.35 -0.94
N GLU A 118 10.38 -0.23 0.12
CA GLU A 118 9.66 -0.46 1.38
C GLU A 118 9.09 0.82 2.02
N SER A 119 9.86 1.92 2.01
CA SER A 119 9.42 3.21 2.58
C SER A 119 8.21 3.78 1.84
N VAL A 120 8.21 3.69 0.50
CA VAL A 120 7.09 4.13 -0.34
C VAL A 120 5.89 3.23 -0.12
N LYS A 121 6.06 1.90 -0.11
CA LYS A 121 4.97 0.95 0.18
C LYS A 121 4.29 1.29 1.52
N ARG A 122 5.08 1.54 2.55
CA ARG A 122 4.56 1.92 3.87
C ARG A 122 3.77 3.23 3.82
N CYS A 123 4.32 4.25 3.16
CA CYS A 123 3.68 5.56 3.00
C CYS A 123 2.32 5.45 2.28
N ILE A 124 2.27 4.70 1.18
CA ILE A 124 1.05 4.52 0.39
C ILE A 124 -0.01 3.73 1.16
N VAL A 125 0.36 2.64 1.83
CA VAL A 125 -0.61 1.85 2.58
C VAL A 125 -1.12 2.58 3.82
N GLN A 126 -0.30 3.45 4.44
CA GLN A 126 -0.80 4.35 5.48
C GLN A 126 -1.94 5.25 4.97
N LYS A 127 -1.87 5.75 3.74
CA LYS A 127 -2.98 6.52 3.14
C LYS A 127 -4.24 5.70 2.92
N PHE A 128 -4.10 4.43 2.53
CA PHE A 128 -5.23 3.53 2.42
C PHE A 128 -5.90 3.30 3.79
N ILE A 129 -5.12 3.20 4.86
CA ILE A 129 -5.63 3.09 6.23
C ILE A 129 -6.34 4.37 6.68
N ASP A 130 -5.74 5.53 6.40
CA ASP A 130 -6.32 6.83 6.75
C ASP A 130 -7.67 7.09 6.02
N GLY A 131 -7.83 6.50 4.83
CA GLY A 131 -9.04 6.55 4.00
C GLY A 131 -9.94 5.32 4.08
N ILE A 132 -9.83 4.51 5.14
CA ILE A 132 -10.64 3.29 5.29
C ILE A 132 -12.14 3.64 5.40
N ASN A 133 -12.98 2.90 4.67
CA ASN A 133 -14.42 3.05 4.63
C ASN A 133 -15.11 1.68 4.45
N GLU A 134 -16.44 1.68 4.39
CA GLU A 134 -17.26 0.47 4.26
C GLU A 134 -17.08 -0.31 2.94
N GLU A 135 -16.67 0.37 1.86
CA GLU A 135 -16.42 -0.24 0.55
C GLU A 135 -15.05 -0.92 0.48
N ASN A 136 -14.03 -0.31 1.10
CA ASN A 136 -12.62 -0.71 0.92
C ASN A 136 -12.00 -1.43 2.13
N CYS A 137 -12.70 -1.55 3.27
CA CYS A 137 -12.10 -2.03 4.52
C CYS A 137 -11.40 -3.39 4.41
N ILE A 138 -11.99 -4.33 3.67
CA ILE A 138 -11.41 -5.67 3.44
C ILE A 138 -10.14 -5.58 2.61
N ALA A 139 -10.11 -4.75 1.57
CA ALA A 139 -8.92 -4.52 0.77
C ALA A 139 -7.81 -3.88 1.62
N VAL A 140 -8.13 -2.86 2.41
CA VAL A 140 -7.18 -2.21 3.34
C VAL A 140 -6.60 -3.22 4.32
N TRP A 141 -7.44 -4.03 4.97
CA TRP A 141 -6.98 -5.06 5.90
C TRP A 141 -6.00 -6.05 5.24
N ARG A 142 -6.32 -6.54 4.04
CA ARG A 142 -5.42 -7.41 3.26
C ARG A 142 -4.12 -6.72 2.82
N MET A 143 -4.13 -5.40 2.64
CA MET A 143 -2.90 -4.64 2.40
C MET A 143 -2.06 -4.53 3.68
N CYS A 144 -2.68 -4.30 4.84
CA CYS A 144 -1.98 -4.25 6.12
C CYS A 144 -1.27 -5.57 6.41
N THR A 145 -1.91 -6.72 6.18
CA THR A 145 -1.29 -8.03 6.42
C THR A 145 -0.01 -8.23 5.62
N LYS A 146 0.09 -7.60 4.44
CA LYS A 146 1.25 -7.70 3.56
C LYS A 146 2.32 -6.63 3.81
N TYR A 147 1.93 -5.40 4.16
CA TYR A 147 2.84 -4.24 4.10
C TYR A 147 2.99 -3.46 5.43
N LEU A 148 2.01 -3.50 6.33
CA LEU A 148 2.07 -2.83 7.65
C LEU A 148 1.49 -3.74 8.74
N PRO A 149 2.28 -4.70 9.25
CA PRO A 149 1.81 -5.64 10.26
C PRO A 149 1.38 -4.96 11.56
N ASP A 150 1.96 -3.80 11.87
CA ASP A 150 1.65 -2.97 13.02
C ASP A 150 0.23 -2.37 12.96
N GLN A 151 -0.34 -2.18 11.77
CA GLN A 151 -1.67 -1.61 11.57
C GLN A 151 -2.77 -2.64 11.33
N ILE A 152 -2.43 -3.95 11.23
CA ILE A 152 -3.40 -5.02 10.96
C ILE A 152 -4.55 -4.98 11.98
N LYS A 153 -4.24 -4.88 13.27
CA LYS A 153 -5.24 -4.92 14.33
C LYS A 153 -6.29 -3.82 14.17
N LYS A 154 -5.84 -2.58 13.91
CA LYS A 154 -6.72 -1.43 13.70
C LYS A 154 -7.61 -1.61 12.46
N ALA A 155 -7.04 -2.08 11.35
CA ALA A 155 -7.80 -2.34 10.14
C ALA A 155 -8.81 -3.48 10.33
N PHE A 156 -8.42 -4.54 11.04
CA PHE A 156 -9.29 -5.68 11.32
C PHE A 156 -10.44 -5.32 12.24
N GLU A 157 -10.21 -4.54 13.32
CA GLU A 157 -11.27 -4.03 14.18
C GLU A 157 -12.33 -3.22 13.39
N TYR A 158 -11.88 -2.41 12.43
CA TYR A 158 -12.80 -1.69 11.54
C TYR A 158 -13.60 -2.62 10.62
N VAL A 159 -12.95 -3.65 10.06
CA VAL A 159 -13.64 -4.71 9.28
C VAL A 159 -14.72 -5.36 10.13
N LEU A 160 -14.40 -5.81 11.35
CA LEU A 160 -15.36 -6.47 12.25
C LEU A 160 -16.56 -5.57 12.60
N TYR A 161 -16.34 -4.26 12.70
CA TYR A 161 -17.40 -3.30 12.99
C TYR A 161 -18.34 -3.07 11.79
N THR A 162 -17.84 -3.13 10.55
CA THR A 162 -18.58 -2.68 9.36
C THR A 162 -18.96 -3.79 8.38
N VAL A 163 -18.29 -4.95 8.41
CA VAL A 163 -18.41 -5.98 7.36
C VAL A 163 -19.85 -6.49 7.19
N ASN A 164 -20.57 -6.71 8.29
CA ASN A 164 -21.95 -7.18 8.24
C ASN A 164 -22.86 -6.18 7.51
N THR A 165 -22.82 -4.90 7.91
CA THR A 165 -23.61 -3.84 7.29
C THR A 165 -23.20 -3.60 5.83
N SER A 166 -21.90 -3.52 5.56
CA SER A 166 -21.37 -3.23 4.21
C SER A 166 -21.66 -4.34 3.20
N VAL A 167 -21.58 -5.61 3.60
CA VAL A 167 -21.95 -6.76 2.75
C VAL A 167 -23.47 -6.83 2.55
N ASN A 168 -24.25 -6.51 3.59
CA ASN A 168 -25.71 -6.50 3.47
C ASN A 168 -26.22 -5.40 2.54
N ASN A 169 -25.58 -4.24 2.55
CA ASN A 169 -25.89 -3.11 1.66
C ASN A 169 -25.27 -3.24 0.26
N GLY A 170 -24.39 -4.23 0.04
CA GLY A 170 -23.75 -4.47 -1.26
C GLY A 170 -22.56 -3.56 -1.57
N TYR A 171 -22.02 -2.85 -0.57
CA TYR A 171 -20.89 -1.94 -0.71
C TYR A 171 -19.55 -2.67 -0.78
N ASN A 172 -19.41 -3.81 -0.09
CA ASN A 172 -18.14 -4.52 0.00
C ASN A 172 -18.10 -5.79 -0.88
N LEU A 173 -17.75 -5.62 -2.16
CA LEU A 173 -17.62 -6.74 -3.10
C LEU A 173 -16.39 -7.61 -2.82
N ASP A 174 -15.35 -7.06 -2.18
CA ASP A 174 -14.13 -7.79 -1.87
C ASP A 174 -14.35 -8.90 -0.83
N TYR A 175 -15.42 -8.81 -0.04
CA TYR A 175 -15.87 -9.89 0.83
C TYR A 175 -16.02 -11.22 0.08
N PHE A 176 -16.59 -11.17 -1.13
CA PHE A 176 -16.80 -12.37 -1.94
C PHE A 176 -15.52 -12.89 -2.59
N ARG A 177 -14.39 -12.18 -2.48
CA ARG A 177 -13.08 -12.60 -2.98
C ARG A 177 -12.17 -13.17 -1.90
N LEU A 178 -12.61 -13.18 -0.64
CA LEU A 178 -11.88 -13.82 0.46
C LEU A 178 -11.73 -15.32 0.21
N ASP A 179 -10.59 -15.86 0.63
CA ASP A 179 -10.40 -17.31 0.80
C ASP A 179 -11.10 -17.80 2.08
N SER A 180 -11.11 -19.13 2.27
CA SER A 180 -11.74 -19.76 3.42
C SER A 180 -11.15 -19.29 4.75
N ASP A 181 -9.84 -19.09 4.80
CA ASP A 181 -9.11 -18.87 6.05
C ASP A 181 -9.35 -17.45 6.55
N ASN A 182 -9.23 -16.46 5.67
CA ASN A 182 -9.55 -15.06 5.98
C ASN A 182 -11.04 -14.89 6.29
N LEU A 183 -11.92 -15.63 5.60
CA LEU A 183 -13.34 -15.62 5.92
C LEU A 183 -13.61 -16.19 7.31
N PHE A 184 -13.00 -17.33 7.63
CA PHE A 184 -13.12 -17.96 8.95
C PHE A 184 -12.65 -17.01 10.05
N GLU A 185 -11.52 -16.33 9.86
CA GLU A 185 -10.99 -15.34 10.80
C GLU A 185 -11.99 -14.23 11.11
N ILE A 186 -12.66 -13.67 10.08
CA ILE A 186 -13.68 -12.63 10.26
C ILE A 186 -14.91 -13.19 10.98
N LEU A 187 -15.44 -14.33 10.54
CA LEU A 187 -16.69 -14.88 11.06
C LEU A 187 -16.56 -15.41 12.49
N ASN A 188 -15.39 -15.97 12.82
CA ASN A 188 -15.11 -16.54 14.14
C ASN A 188 -14.70 -15.47 15.17
N ALA A 189 -14.54 -14.21 14.77
CA ALA A 189 -14.12 -13.15 15.67
C ALA A 189 -15.21 -12.81 16.70
N ASP A 190 -14.82 -12.68 17.97
CA ASP A 190 -15.73 -12.31 19.07
C ASP A 190 -16.23 -10.86 18.99
N LEU A 191 -15.46 -9.98 18.35
CA LEU A 191 -15.79 -8.56 18.18
C LEU A 191 -16.58 -8.28 16.89
N LEU A 192 -16.98 -9.32 16.15
CA LEU A 192 -17.79 -9.17 14.95
C LEU A 192 -19.14 -8.53 15.30
N LYS A 193 -19.44 -7.38 14.69
CA LYS A 193 -20.66 -6.63 14.98
C LYS A 193 -21.85 -7.20 14.22
N VAL A 194 -22.60 -8.08 14.89
CA VAL A 194 -23.86 -8.68 14.43
C VAL A 194 -24.93 -8.57 15.51
N ASN A 195 -26.21 -8.54 15.11
CA ASN A 195 -27.32 -8.49 16.06
C ASN A 195 -27.61 -9.86 16.69
N ASN A 196 -27.35 -10.94 15.95
CA ASN A 196 -27.52 -12.31 16.39
C ASN A 196 -26.70 -13.25 15.49
N GLU A 197 -26.53 -14.49 15.94
CA GLU A 197 -25.70 -15.48 15.25
C GLU A 197 -26.26 -15.89 13.86
N MET A 198 -27.56 -15.69 13.62
CA MET A 198 -28.16 -15.92 12.31
C MET A 198 -27.59 -14.99 11.22
N GLU A 199 -27.10 -13.80 11.59
CA GLU A 199 -26.42 -12.91 10.63
C GLU A 199 -25.07 -13.48 10.19
N VAL A 200 -24.33 -14.15 11.07
CA VAL A 200 -23.09 -14.87 10.74
C VAL A 200 -23.37 -15.98 9.72
N TRP A 201 -24.45 -16.73 9.94
CA TRP A 201 -24.93 -17.72 8.97
C TRP A 201 -25.28 -17.08 7.61
N ILE A 202 -25.99 -15.95 7.60
CA ILE A 202 -26.36 -15.25 6.37
C ILE A 202 -25.11 -14.82 5.60
N LEU A 203 -24.10 -14.28 6.28
CA LEU A 203 -22.82 -13.88 5.69
C LEU A 203 -22.10 -15.08 5.05
N LEU A 204 -21.96 -16.18 5.79
CA LEU A 204 -21.38 -17.42 5.27
C LEU A 204 -22.15 -17.96 4.05
N LYS A 205 -23.48 -18.02 4.15
CA LYS A 205 -24.35 -18.51 3.07
C LYS A 205 -24.17 -17.65 1.82
N ARG A 206 -24.14 -16.32 1.94
CA ARG A 206 -23.90 -15.42 0.81
C ARG A 206 -22.55 -15.69 0.15
N TRP A 207 -21.49 -15.89 0.92
CA TRP A 207 -20.18 -16.23 0.38
C TRP A 207 -20.21 -17.56 -0.38
N ILE A 208 -20.81 -18.62 0.16
CA ILE A 208 -20.88 -19.93 -0.51
C ILE A 208 -21.66 -19.84 -1.82
N LEU A 209 -22.77 -19.10 -1.85
CA LEU A 209 -23.65 -19.05 -3.01
C LEU A 209 -23.01 -18.41 -4.25
N VAL A 210 -21.97 -17.58 -4.09
CA VAL A 210 -21.23 -16.99 -5.21
C VAL A 210 -20.50 -18.04 -6.04
N ASP A 211 -19.91 -19.06 -5.41
CA ASP A 211 -19.24 -20.17 -6.12
C ASP A 211 -19.43 -21.49 -5.35
N ARG A 212 -20.66 -21.99 -5.42
CA ARG A 212 -21.07 -23.18 -4.66
C ARG A 212 -20.17 -24.39 -4.93
N LYS A 213 -19.73 -24.58 -6.18
CA LYS A 213 -18.93 -25.75 -6.58
C LYS A 213 -17.56 -25.75 -5.90
N ARG A 214 -16.89 -24.60 -5.85
CA ARG A 214 -15.56 -24.47 -5.25
C ARG A 214 -15.61 -24.27 -3.73
N ARG A 215 -16.73 -23.76 -3.19
CA ARG A 215 -16.84 -23.33 -1.78
C ARG A 215 -17.46 -24.36 -0.85
N ILE A 216 -18.28 -25.29 -1.36
CA ILE A 216 -18.85 -26.40 -0.55
C ILE A 216 -17.80 -27.18 0.25
N PRO A 217 -16.60 -27.51 -0.30
CA PRO A 217 -15.61 -28.26 0.46
C PRO A 217 -15.21 -27.62 1.80
N TYR A 218 -15.24 -26.28 1.88
CA TYR A 218 -14.88 -25.52 3.09
C TYR A 218 -16.07 -25.33 4.05
N TYR A 219 -17.27 -25.74 3.65
CA TYR A 219 -18.51 -25.50 4.40
C TYR A 219 -18.45 -26.02 5.83
N HIS A 220 -17.99 -27.26 6.03
CA HIS A 220 -17.94 -27.88 7.34
C HIS A 220 -16.97 -27.18 8.30
N GLU A 221 -15.88 -26.61 7.77
CA GLU A 221 -14.93 -25.86 8.57
C GLU A 221 -15.48 -24.48 8.92
N LEU A 222 -16.03 -23.78 7.93
CA LEU A 222 -16.63 -22.46 8.11
C LEU A 222 -17.86 -22.49 9.01
N LEU A 223 -18.63 -23.59 9.03
CA LEU A 223 -19.74 -23.75 9.98
C LEU A 223 -19.30 -23.65 11.44
N LYS A 224 -18.04 -23.99 11.76
CA LYS A 224 -17.52 -23.89 13.14
C LYS A 224 -17.41 -22.45 13.63
N SER A 225 -17.42 -21.46 12.73
CA SER A 225 -17.46 -20.05 13.11
C SER A 225 -18.83 -19.63 13.67
N ILE A 226 -19.86 -20.47 13.51
CA ILE A 226 -21.22 -20.20 13.99
C ILE A 226 -21.33 -20.76 15.41
N ARG A 227 -21.60 -19.86 16.36
CA ARG A 227 -21.79 -20.18 17.77
C ARG A 227 -23.20 -20.75 17.98
N HIS A 228 -23.37 -22.05 17.73
CA HIS A 228 -24.68 -22.73 17.80
C HIS A 228 -25.42 -22.56 19.14
N ASN A 229 -24.69 -22.36 20.24
CA ASN A 229 -25.26 -22.06 21.56
C ASN A 229 -25.94 -20.69 21.67
N LEU A 230 -25.74 -19.80 20.69
CA LEU A 230 -26.36 -18.48 20.61
C LEU A 230 -27.50 -18.42 19.57
N LEU A 231 -27.85 -19.55 18.95
CA LEU A 231 -29.04 -19.68 18.11
C LEU A 231 -30.26 -19.89 19.00
N ASN A 232 -31.33 -19.14 18.76
CA ASN A 232 -32.59 -19.33 19.48
C ASN A 232 -33.30 -20.60 18.98
N ASP A 233 -34.15 -21.23 19.80
CA ASP A 233 -34.91 -22.46 19.46
C ASP A 233 -35.78 -22.34 18.19
N GLN A 234 -36.09 -21.12 17.73
CA GLN A 234 -36.82 -20.87 16.48
C GLN A 234 -35.91 -20.84 15.23
N GLN A 235 -34.59 -20.89 15.41
CA GLN A 235 -33.56 -20.72 14.39
C GLN A 235 -32.68 -21.97 14.19
N VAL A 236 -32.87 -23.00 15.02
CA VAL A 236 -32.20 -24.32 14.92
C VAL A 236 -32.95 -25.23 13.95
#